data_AF-A0A4S2RKI0-F1
#
_entry.id   AF-A0A4S2RKI0-F1
#
_cell.length_a   1.000
_cell.length_b   1.000
_cell.length_c   1.000
_cell.angle_alpha   90.00
_cell.angle_beta   90.00
_cell.angle_gamma   90.00
#
_symmetry.space_group_name_H-M   'P 1'
#
loop_
_entity.id
_entity.type
_entity.pdbx_description
1 polymer ?
#
loop_
_entity_poly.entity_id
_entity_poly.type
_entity_poly.pdbx_seq_one_letter_code
_entity_poly.pdbx_strand_id
1 'polypeptide(L)'
;MRLSFDGNWCATVTEEPLSLVPRFEGRTVRVVSYADVTEREEFLLNTFGSQECLWDMPDVLRFTPAGRQLVGAEFRVPEGSAAAEDCARVPLRPPVRPGGLRADEARDFRHEMASVHCRAPGDAVLTCLRDLDVLDGPLDARIGIAQDLALLVQHGSVVGWSLSDPARYLTASYTDPDPNPPTAAVRRLFTECLDLITQPLILDVEDGEPAALERLRAADQALRGQQEAPHRADALRTFISQLVEDYIDLPANGTDSSTAATD
;
A
#
# COMPACT_ATOMS: atom_id res chain seq x y z
N MET A 1 25.19 2.74 -0.39
CA MET A 1 24.72 2.54 1.01
C MET A 1 24.22 1.12 1.13
N ARG A 2 24.48 0.41 2.24
CA ARG A 2 23.91 -0.93 2.48
C ARG A 2 22.67 -0.79 3.36
N LEU A 3 21.60 -1.48 3.00
CA LEU A 3 20.31 -1.51 3.69
C LEU A 3 20.08 -2.88 4.30
N SER A 4 19.51 -2.93 5.50
CA SER A 4 18.99 -4.15 6.12
C SER A 4 17.48 -4.24 6.01
N PHE A 5 17.02 -5.46 5.79
CA PHE A 5 15.62 -5.89 5.78
C PHE A 5 15.45 -7.00 6.84
N ASP A 6 14.23 -7.45 7.06
CA ASP A 6 13.93 -8.48 8.05
C ASP A 6 14.67 -9.80 7.72
N GLY A 7 14.92 -10.61 8.76
CA GLY A 7 15.68 -11.85 8.61
C GLY A 7 17.17 -11.66 8.29
N ASN A 8 17.74 -10.51 8.67
CA ASN A 8 19.14 -10.12 8.41
C ASN A 8 19.50 -10.03 6.92
N TRP A 9 18.49 -9.91 6.05
CA TRP A 9 18.70 -9.80 4.61
C TRP A 9 19.19 -8.41 4.24
N CYS A 10 20.10 -8.30 3.27
CA CYS A 10 20.75 -7.03 2.93
C CYS A 10 20.75 -6.76 1.42
N ALA A 11 20.60 -5.49 1.07
CA ALA A 11 20.84 -4.99 -0.29
C ALA A 11 21.70 -3.73 -0.27
N THR A 12 22.41 -3.52 -1.36
CA THR A 12 23.16 -2.30 -1.60
C THR A 12 22.38 -1.36 -2.53
N VAL A 13 22.25 -0.09 -2.14
CA VAL A 13 21.70 0.97 -2.97
C VAL A 13 22.60 1.21 -4.18
N THR A 14 22.02 1.15 -5.37
CA THR A 14 22.63 1.45 -6.67
C THR A 14 22.09 2.77 -7.23
N GLU A 15 22.59 3.22 -8.38
CA GLU A 15 22.24 4.53 -8.94
C GLU A 15 20.90 4.56 -9.66
N GLU A 16 20.49 3.45 -10.28
CA GLU A 16 19.33 3.42 -11.18
C GLU A 16 18.06 2.92 -10.48
N PRO A 17 17.06 3.78 -10.22
CA PRO A 17 15.75 3.33 -9.74
C PRO A 17 15.01 2.57 -10.83
N LEU A 18 13.91 1.91 -10.45
CA LEU A 18 12.99 1.29 -11.39
C LEU A 18 12.41 2.35 -12.32
N SER A 19 12.48 2.10 -13.63
CA SER A 19 11.86 2.94 -14.67
C SER A 19 10.36 2.69 -14.85
N LEU A 20 9.76 1.91 -13.95
CA LEU A 20 8.34 1.57 -13.95
C LEU A 20 7.54 2.62 -13.19
N VAL A 21 6.32 2.90 -13.67
CA VAL A 21 5.40 3.83 -13.03
C VAL A 21 4.66 3.09 -11.90
N PRO A 22 4.56 3.66 -10.68
CA PRO A 22 3.73 3.07 -9.64
C PRO A 22 2.27 2.94 -10.07
N ARG A 23 1.62 1.88 -9.60
CA ARG A 23 0.19 1.61 -9.74
C ARG A 23 -0.40 1.49 -8.35
N PHE A 24 -1.36 2.34 -8.01
CA PHE A 24 -2.11 2.27 -6.77
C PHE A 24 -3.44 1.59 -7.08
N GLU A 25 -3.57 0.35 -6.65
CA GLU A 25 -4.72 -0.52 -6.85
C GLU A 25 -5.25 -1.00 -5.50
N GLY A 26 -6.49 -0.66 -5.18
CA GLY A 26 -7.10 -1.01 -3.90
C GLY A 26 -6.31 -0.47 -2.71
N ARG A 27 -5.63 -1.35 -1.98
CA ARG A 27 -4.72 -1.03 -0.85
C ARG A 27 -3.26 -1.31 -1.14
N THR A 28 -2.91 -1.52 -2.40
CA THR A 28 -1.57 -1.96 -2.81
C THR A 28 -0.95 -0.95 -3.77
N VAL A 29 0.31 -0.58 -3.50
CA VAL A 29 1.16 0.19 -4.41
C VAL A 29 2.11 -0.79 -5.09
N ARG A 30 2.03 -0.91 -6.40
CA ARG A 30 2.82 -1.83 -7.21
C ARG A 30 3.75 -1.09 -8.15
N VAL A 31 4.99 -1.52 -8.24
CA VAL A 31 5.97 -1.10 -9.25
C VAL A 31 6.50 -2.37 -9.90
N VAL A 32 5.77 -2.88 -10.87
CA VAL A 32 5.99 -4.19 -11.50
C VAL A 32 5.63 -4.12 -12.98
N SER A 33 6.21 -4.98 -13.81
CA SER A 33 6.05 -4.93 -15.27
C SER A 33 4.88 -5.76 -15.81
N TYR A 34 4.33 -6.68 -15.02
CA TYR A 34 3.30 -7.60 -15.50
C TYR A 34 1.95 -6.89 -15.74
N ALA A 35 1.23 -7.35 -16.77
CA ALA A 35 -0.03 -6.81 -17.25
C ALA A 35 -1.22 -7.79 -17.08
N ASP A 36 -0.99 -8.98 -16.54
CA ASP A 36 -2.06 -9.90 -16.14
C ASP A 36 -1.57 -10.91 -15.08
N VAL A 37 -2.47 -11.81 -14.69
CA VAL A 37 -2.21 -12.86 -13.69
C VAL A 37 -1.15 -13.85 -14.18
N THR A 38 -1.14 -14.19 -15.47
CA THR A 38 -0.18 -15.15 -16.04
C THR A 38 1.22 -14.57 -16.02
N GLU A 39 1.38 -13.32 -16.46
CA GLU A 39 2.66 -12.61 -16.40
C GLU A 39 3.11 -12.39 -14.95
N ARG A 40 2.18 -12.20 -14.00
CA ARG A 40 2.51 -12.14 -12.56
C ARG A 40 3.09 -13.46 -12.05
N GLU A 41 2.47 -14.58 -12.39
CA GLU A 41 2.95 -15.91 -12.01
C GLU A 41 4.34 -16.18 -12.60
N GLU A 42 4.53 -15.90 -13.89
CA GLU A 42 5.83 -16.00 -14.54
C GLU A 42 6.88 -15.09 -13.90
N PHE A 43 6.51 -13.85 -13.56
CA PHE A 43 7.38 -12.90 -12.88
C PHE A 43 7.84 -13.43 -11.52
N LEU A 44 6.93 -14.00 -10.73
CA LEU A 44 7.25 -14.59 -9.44
C LEU A 44 8.17 -15.81 -9.58
N LEU A 45 7.91 -16.70 -10.55
CA LEU A 45 8.73 -17.88 -10.82
C LEU A 45 10.16 -17.54 -11.29
N ASN A 46 10.31 -16.44 -12.03
CA ASN A 46 11.60 -16.04 -12.62
C ASN A 46 12.41 -15.06 -11.76
N THR A 47 11.91 -14.68 -10.59
CA THR A 47 12.58 -13.78 -9.64
C THR A 47 12.77 -14.45 -8.29
N PHE A 48 13.53 -13.82 -7.40
CA PHE A 48 13.63 -14.21 -5.98
C PHE A 48 13.39 -12.99 -5.09
N GLY A 49 13.11 -13.18 -3.81
CA GLY A 49 12.98 -12.10 -2.82
C GLY A 49 11.88 -12.35 -1.80
N SER A 50 11.23 -11.28 -1.32
CA SER A 50 10.03 -11.44 -0.49
C SER A 50 8.81 -11.76 -1.35
N GLN A 51 7.88 -12.52 -0.78
CA GLN A 51 6.62 -12.89 -1.43
C GLN A 51 5.58 -13.28 -0.38
N GLU A 52 4.32 -13.21 -0.77
CA GLU A 52 3.19 -13.71 0.01
C GLU A 52 3.34 -15.21 0.28
N CYS A 53 2.95 -15.62 1.48
CA CYS A 53 2.82 -17.01 1.88
C CYS A 53 1.40 -17.23 2.42
N LEU A 54 0.96 -18.49 2.52
CA LEU A 54 -0.36 -18.80 3.08
C LEU A 54 -0.51 -18.10 4.45
N TRP A 55 -1.52 -17.23 4.56
CA TRP A 55 -1.88 -16.44 5.75
C TRP A 55 -0.95 -15.27 6.11
N ASP A 56 -0.04 -14.87 5.22
CA ASP A 56 0.87 -13.74 5.43
C ASP A 56 0.87 -12.81 4.22
N MET A 57 0.81 -11.50 4.46
CA MET A 57 0.76 -10.46 3.43
C MET A 57 1.94 -9.47 3.58
N PRO A 58 3.19 -9.94 3.41
CA PRO A 58 4.38 -9.09 3.48
C PRO A 58 4.43 -8.07 2.35
N ASP A 59 5.23 -7.02 2.54
CA ASP A 59 5.67 -6.19 1.42
C ASP A 59 6.60 -7.03 0.51
N VAL A 60 6.38 -6.94 -0.80
CA VAL A 60 7.03 -7.78 -1.81
C VAL A 60 8.15 -6.98 -2.48
N LEU A 61 9.37 -7.52 -2.49
CA LEU A 61 10.50 -7.01 -3.26
C LEU A 61 11.09 -8.15 -4.08
N ARG A 62 11.14 -8.00 -5.40
CA ARG A 62 11.58 -9.03 -6.33
C ARG A 62 12.82 -8.62 -7.09
N PHE A 63 13.77 -9.54 -7.16
CA PHE A 63 15.10 -9.35 -7.73
C PHE A 63 15.38 -10.36 -8.85
N THR A 64 16.16 -9.93 -9.84
CA THR A 64 16.63 -10.83 -10.91
C THR A 64 17.68 -11.81 -10.39
N PRO A 65 17.61 -13.12 -10.69
CA PRO A 65 18.60 -14.09 -10.20
C PRO A 65 20.05 -13.78 -10.63
N ALA A 66 20.25 -13.38 -11.89
CA ALA A 66 21.58 -13.16 -12.45
C ALA A 66 22.25 -11.86 -11.95
N GLY A 67 21.52 -10.74 -12.00
CA GLY A 67 22.02 -9.41 -11.64
C GLY A 67 21.79 -9.01 -10.20
N ARG A 68 20.89 -9.74 -9.50
CA ARG A 68 20.39 -9.41 -8.16
C ARG A 68 19.80 -8.01 -8.07
N GLN A 69 19.37 -7.45 -9.19
CA GLN A 69 18.79 -6.10 -9.26
C GLN A 69 17.31 -6.18 -8.95
N LEU A 70 16.81 -5.21 -8.18
CA LEU A 70 15.38 -5.02 -7.96
C LEU A 70 14.72 -4.79 -9.32
N VAL A 71 13.66 -5.56 -9.59
CA VAL A 71 12.86 -5.45 -10.82
C VAL A 71 11.37 -5.29 -10.56
N GLY A 72 10.95 -5.46 -9.31
CA GLY A 72 9.63 -5.04 -8.91
C GLY A 72 9.44 -4.99 -7.41
N ALA A 73 8.44 -4.22 -6.99
CA ALA A 73 8.03 -4.12 -5.60
C ALA A 73 6.51 -3.96 -5.48
N GLU A 74 5.93 -4.50 -4.41
CA GLU A 74 4.53 -4.30 -4.03
C GLU A 74 4.48 -3.97 -2.53
N PHE A 75 3.76 -2.91 -2.20
CA PHE A 75 3.63 -2.43 -0.83
C PHE A 75 2.17 -2.30 -0.45
N ARG A 76 1.81 -2.69 0.77
CA ARG A 76 0.42 -2.64 1.25
C ARG A 76 0.21 -1.48 2.21
N VAL A 77 -0.94 -0.82 2.08
CA VAL A 77 -1.39 0.23 2.99
C VAL A 77 -2.05 -0.43 4.20
N PRO A 78 -1.50 -0.29 5.42
CA PRO A 78 -2.08 -0.86 6.63
C PRO A 78 -3.41 -0.22 7.02
N GLU A 79 -4.22 -0.94 7.78
CA GLU A 79 -5.50 -0.44 8.33
C GLU A 79 -5.27 0.60 9.41
N GLY A 80 -4.20 0.42 10.20
CA GLY A 80 -3.81 1.35 11.24
C GLY A 80 -3.52 2.72 10.65
N SER A 81 -4.30 3.73 11.07
CA SER A 81 -4.06 5.14 10.77
C SER A 81 -3.43 5.81 11.98
N ALA A 82 -2.34 6.55 11.78
CA ALA A 82 -1.73 7.33 12.84
C ALA A 82 -2.60 8.56 13.18
N ALA A 83 -2.55 9.00 14.44
CA ALA A 83 -3.17 10.24 14.85
C ALA A 83 -2.53 11.44 14.12
N ALA A 84 -3.25 12.57 14.07
CA ALA A 84 -2.79 13.77 13.35
C ALA A 84 -1.48 14.32 13.95
N GLU A 85 -1.30 14.21 15.26
CA GLU A 85 -0.09 14.61 15.98
C GLU A 85 1.12 13.79 15.53
N ASP A 86 0.94 12.47 15.34
CA ASP A 86 1.99 11.59 14.85
C ASP A 86 2.28 11.79 13.37
N CYS A 87 1.23 12.01 12.56
CA CYS A 87 1.40 12.38 11.15
C CYS A 87 2.24 13.64 10.99
N ALA A 88 2.09 14.63 11.88
CA ALA A 88 2.86 15.86 11.87
C ALA A 88 4.35 15.66 12.23
N ARG A 89 4.70 14.54 12.87
CA ARG A 89 6.07 14.18 13.23
C ARG A 89 6.83 13.48 12.10
N VAL A 90 6.15 13.06 11.02
CA VAL A 90 6.79 12.35 9.90
C VAL A 90 7.92 13.18 9.31
N PRO A 91 9.17 12.68 9.33
CA PRO A 91 10.32 13.47 8.92
C PRO A 91 10.36 13.67 7.41
N LEU A 92 10.36 14.95 6.99
CA LEU A 92 10.55 15.33 5.59
C LEU A 92 12.03 15.24 5.13
N ARG A 93 12.95 15.12 6.09
CA ARG A 93 14.40 15.05 5.84
C ARG A 93 14.95 13.66 6.18
N PRO A 94 16.02 13.22 5.50
CA PRO A 94 16.70 13.87 4.37
C PRO A 94 15.84 13.89 3.09
N PRO A 95 16.20 14.66 2.04
CA PRO A 95 15.46 14.60 0.77
C PRO A 95 15.57 13.21 0.13
N VAL A 96 14.58 12.86 -0.69
CA VAL A 96 14.58 11.61 -1.46
C VAL A 96 15.75 11.61 -2.44
N ARG A 97 16.53 10.54 -2.41
CA ARG A 97 17.62 10.28 -3.36
C ARG A 97 17.23 9.12 -4.26
N PRO A 98 17.26 9.27 -5.59
CA PRO A 98 16.98 8.14 -6.48
C PRO A 98 18.01 7.03 -6.24
N GLY A 99 17.55 5.79 -6.27
CA GLY A 99 18.45 4.65 -6.20
C GLY A 99 17.73 3.32 -6.34
N GLY A 100 18.32 2.45 -7.15
CA GLY A 100 17.92 1.05 -7.22
C GLY A 100 18.45 0.26 -6.04
N LEU A 101 18.12 -1.03 -6.02
CA LEU A 101 18.67 -1.96 -5.04
C LEU A 101 19.31 -3.14 -5.76
N ARG A 102 20.44 -3.58 -5.21
CA ARG A 102 21.07 -4.85 -5.58
C ARG A 102 21.20 -5.73 -4.35
N ALA A 103 20.57 -6.89 -4.36
CA ALA A 103 20.68 -7.87 -3.27
C ALA A 103 22.13 -8.35 -3.11
N ASP A 104 22.55 -8.51 -1.85
CA ASP A 104 23.87 -9.05 -1.55
C ASP A 104 23.96 -10.54 -1.93
N GLU A 105 22.87 -11.28 -1.71
CA GLU A 105 22.73 -12.71 -1.99
C GLU A 105 21.42 -13.04 -2.71
N ALA A 106 21.42 -14.11 -3.51
CA ALA A 106 20.23 -14.62 -4.17
C ALA A 106 19.50 -15.63 -3.26
N ARG A 107 18.69 -15.09 -2.33
CA ARG A 107 17.91 -15.88 -1.38
C ARG A 107 16.59 -15.18 -1.10
N ASP A 108 15.53 -15.96 -1.02
CA ASP A 108 14.23 -15.47 -0.55
C ASP A 108 14.32 -15.04 0.91
N PHE A 109 13.48 -14.08 1.27
CA PHE A 109 13.41 -13.52 2.61
C PHE A 109 11.98 -13.10 2.91
N ARG A 110 11.70 -12.81 4.18
CA ARG A 110 10.43 -12.19 4.58
C ARG A 110 10.71 -10.72 4.80
N HIS A 111 9.83 -9.85 4.31
CA HIS A 111 9.83 -8.44 4.67
C HIS A 111 8.44 -8.12 5.18
N GLU A 112 8.31 -7.79 6.46
CA GLU A 112 6.98 -7.55 7.04
C GLU A 112 6.26 -6.41 6.30
N MET A 113 4.95 -6.27 6.51
CA MET A 113 4.20 -5.11 6.05
C MET A 113 4.40 -3.94 7.02
N ALA A 114 4.22 -2.70 6.56
CA ALA A 114 4.00 -1.58 7.48
C ALA A 114 2.78 -1.85 8.38
N SER A 115 2.78 -1.37 9.63
CA SER A 115 1.65 -1.55 10.57
C SER A 115 0.75 -0.31 10.65
N VAL A 116 1.29 0.85 10.32
CA VAL A 116 0.59 2.14 10.42
C VAL A 116 0.90 3.00 9.21
N HIS A 117 -0.07 3.82 8.79
CA HIS A 117 0.15 4.85 7.79
C HIS A 117 -0.12 6.24 8.35
N CYS A 118 0.59 7.22 7.81
CA CYS A 118 0.46 8.65 8.06
C CYS A 118 0.13 9.33 6.74
N ARG A 119 -0.75 10.33 6.80
CA ARG A 119 -1.16 11.11 5.62
C ARG A 119 -0.78 12.57 5.81
N ALA A 120 -0.07 13.12 4.83
CA ALA A 120 0.12 14.56 4.77
C ALA A 120 -1.22 15.25 4.44
N PRO A 121 -1.41 16.54 4.81
CA PRO A 121 -2.63 17.27 4.48
C PRO A 121 -3.01 17.17 2.98
N GLY A 122 -4.28 16.88 2.71
CA GLY A 122 -4.79 16.69 1.35
C GLY A 122 -4.28 15.42 0.65
N ASP A 123 -3.79 14.45 1.44
CA ASP A 123 -3.19 13.19 0.99
C ASP A 123 -2.09 13.38 -0.05
N ALA A 124 -1.34 14.48 0.06
CA ALA A 124 -0.25 14.79 -0.85
C ALA A 124 0.92 13.81 -0.75
N VAL A 125 1.05 13.12 0.38
CA VAL A 125 2.02 12.04 0.62
C VAL A 125 1.37 10.99 1.52
N LEU A 126 1.43 9.74 1.10
CA LEU A 126 1.11 8.58 1.92
C LEU A 126 2.42 7.99 2.44
N THR A 127 2.57 7.88 3.76
CA THR A 127 3.76 7.31 4.41
C THR A 127 3.34 6.12 5.24
N CYS A 128 3.88 4.94 4.98
CA CYS A 128 3.59 3.73 5.75
C CYS A 128 4.84 3.33 6.54
N LEU A 129 4.68 3.09 7.83
CA LEU A 129 5.75 2.83 8.79
C LEU A 129 5.58 1.46 9.44
N ARG A 130 6.71 0.84 9.77
CA ARG A 130 6.77 -0.40 10.55
C ARG A 130 6.07 -0.27 11.89
N ASP A 131 6.26 0.85 12.56
CA ASP A 131 5.63 1.24 13.81
C ASP A 131 5.80 2.76 14.00
N LEU A 132 5.19 3.31 15.06
CA LEU A 132 5.29 4.75 15.38
C LEU A 132 6.59 5.11 16.10
N ASP A 133 7.32 4.15 16.67
CA ASP A 133 8.58 4.41 17.39
C ASP A 133 9.66 4.89 16.41
N VAL A 134 9.54 4.57 15.12
CA VAL A 134 10.34 5.15 14.02
C VAL A 134 10.37 6.69 14.07
N LEU A 135 9.27 7.32 14.52
CA LEU A 135 9.13 8.78 14.62
C LEU A 135 9.88 9.40 15.80
N ASP A 136 10.49 8.60 16.67
CA ASP A 136 11.29 9.09 17.79
C ASP A 136 12.73 9.44 17.39
N GLY A 137 13.15 9.00 16.19
CA GLY A 137 14.48 9.26 15.64
C GLY A 137 14.45 9.90 14.25
N PRO A 138 15.56 10.54 13.82
CA PRO A 138 15.68 10.99 12.43
C PRO A 138 15.80 9.79 11.48
N LEU A 139 15.43 9.98 10.22
CA LEU A 139 15.78 9.05 9.15
C LEU A 139 17.23 9.27 8.72
N ASP A 140 17.93 8.19 8.40
CA ASP A 140 19.27 8.23 7.80
C ASP A 140 19.18 8.59 6.30
N ALA A 141 18.18 8.05 5.62
CA ALA A 141 18.00 8.18 4.19
C ALA A 141 16.54 7.98 3.74
N ARG A 142 16.23 8.51 2.56
CA ARG A 142 15.01 8.21 1.79
C ARG A 142 15.44 7.80 0.39
N ILE A 143 15.24 6.54 0.02
CA ILE A 143 15.72 5.97 -1.25
C ILE A 143 14.56 5.86 -2.22
N GLY A 144 14.51 6.74 -3.23
CA GLY A 144 13.51 6.72 -4.29
C GLY A 144 13.75 5.54 -5.23
N ILE A 145 13.04 4.43 -5.01
CA ILE A 145 13.20 3.19 -5.79
C ILE A 145 12.40 3.20 -7.10
N ALA A 146 11.44 4.12 -7.23
CA ALA A 146 10.66 4.37 -8.45
C ALA A 146 10.19 5.83 -8.45
N GLN A 147 9.44 6.24 -9.49
CA GLN A 147 8.85 7.57 -9.53
C GLN A 147 7.97 7.81 -8.30
N ASP A 148 8.23 8.88 -7.55
CA ASP A 148 7.47 9.31 -6.35
C ASP A 148 7.35 8.29 -5.19
N LEU A 149 7.92 7.09 -5.33
CA LEU A 149 7.95 6.03 -4.33
C LEU A 149 9.35 5.90 -3.72
N ALA A 150 9.42 6.00 -2.40
CA ALA A 150 10.68 5.91 -1.68
C ALA A 150 10.61 4.96 -0.48
N LEU A 151 11.71 4.26 -0.22
CA LEU A 151 11.96 3.54 1.03
C LEU A 151 12.49 4.50 2.09
N LEU A 152 12.05 4.32 3.33
CA LEU A 152 12.49 5.08 4.50
C LEU A 152 13.51 4.26 5.27
N VAL A 153 14.63 4.86 5.61
CA VAL A 153 15.75 4.15 6.24
C VAL A 153 16.13 4.80 7.55
N GLN A 154 16.24 4.00 8.61
CA GLN A 154 16.70 4.42 9.93
C GLN A 154 17.62 3.35 10.53
N HIS A 155 18.76 3.79 11.06
CA HIS A 155 19.86 2.94 11.52
C HIS A 155 20.28 1.87 10.49
N GLY A 156 20.25 2.24 9.21
CA GLY A 156 20.52 1.35 8.08
C GLY A 156 19.41 0.35 7.71
N SER A 157 18.34 0.24 8.50
CA SER A 157 17.20 -0.64 8.24
C SER A 157 16.08 0.05 7.48
N VAL A 158 15.40 -0.68 6.60
CA VAL A 158 14.17 -0.20 5.95
C VAL A 158 13.02 -0.26 6.97
N VAL A 159 12.50 0.91 7.33
CA VAL A 159 11.49 1.10 8.39
C VAL A 159 10.11 1.49 7.85
N GLY A 160 9.99 1.59 6.53
CA GLY A 160 8.75 1.97 5.88
C GLY A 160 8.96 2.45 4.45
N TRP A 161 7.91 3.02 3.88
CA TRP A 161 7.90 3.56 2.53
C TRP A 161 6.98 4.78 2.43
N SER A 162 7.16 5.59 1.40
CA SER A 162 6.31 6.75 1.13
C SER A 162 6.01 6.86 -0.35
N LEU A 163 4.76 7.16 -0.70
CA LEU A 163 4.31 7.51 -2.05
C LEU A 163 3.85 8.97 -2.08
N SER A 164 4.48 9.76 -2.95
CA SER A 164 4.06 11.15 -3.18
C SER A 164 2.93 11.21 -4.20
N ASP A 165 1.94 12.06 -3.95
CA ASP A 165 0.72 12.22 -4.77
C ASP A 165 0.05 10.87 -5.15
N PRO A 166 -0.36 10.04 -4.17
CA PRO A 166 -0.94 8.72 -4.41
C PRO A 166 -2.13 8.73 -5.38
N ALA A 167 -2.97 9.77 -5.37
CA ALA A 167 -4.12 9.91 -6.27
C ALA A 167 -3.72 9.93 -7.76
N ARG A 168 -2.48 10.33 -8.09
CA ARG A 168 -1.93 10.30 -9.44
C ARG A 168 -1.85 8.87 -9.98
N TYR A 169 -1.57 7.91 -9.10
CA TYR A 169 -1.27 6.52 -9.42
C TYR A 169 -2.48 5.59 -9.34
N LEU A 170 -3.66 6.12 -9.01
CA LEU A 170 -4.90 5.35 -8.98
C LEU A 170 -5.20 4.73 -10.34
N THR A 171 -5.38 3.42 -10.34
CA THR A 171 -5.66 2.63 -11.54
C THR A 171 -6.41 1.36 -11.19
N ALA A 172 -7.09 0.79 -12.18
CA ALA A 172 -7.66 -0.54 -12.08
C ALA A 172 -6.56 -1.61 -12.22
N SER A 173 -6.88 -2.85 -11.84
CA SER A 173 -5.97 -3.99 -11.93
C SER A 173 -5.29 -4.07 -13.28
N TYR A 174 -3.97 -4.21 -13.26
CA TYR A 174 -3.11 -4.38 -14.42
C TYR A 174 -3.13 -3.26 -15.48
N THR A 175 -3.72 -2.11 -15.18
CA THR A 175 -3.78 -0.97 -16.10
C THR A 175 -2.79 0.12 -15.68
N ASP A 176 -2.21 0.83 -16.64
CA ASP A 176 -1.37 1.99 -16.36
C ASP A 176 -2.20 3.16 -15.81
N PRO A 177 -1.66 3.95 -14.87
CA PRO A 177 -2.37 5.11 -14.34
C PRO A 177 -2.53 6.20 -15.40
N ASP A 178 -3.64 6.94 -15.34
CA ASP A 178 -3.89 8.07 -16.23
C ASP A 178 -2.76 9.13 -16.07
N PRO A 179 -2.08 9.53 -17.16
CA PRO A 179 -0.98 10.48 -17.09
C PRO A 179 -1.42 11.90 -16.68
N ASN A 180 -2.70 12.25 -16.85
CA ASN A 180 -3.21 13.57 -16.51
C ASN A 180 -3.28 13.75 -14.98
N PRO A 181 -2.99 14.93 -14.43
CA PRO A 181 -3.13 15.18 -13.00
C PRO A 181 -4.56 14.90 -12.48
N PRO A 182 -4.71 14.35 -11.26
CA PRO A 182 -6.03 14.11 -10.70
C PRO A 182 -6.71 15.44 -10.36
N THR A 183 -8.02 15.53 -10.64
CA THR A 183 -8.82 16.71 -10.31
C THR A 183 -9.03 16.83 -8.80
N ALA A 184 -9.39 18.02 -8.31
CA ALA A 184 -9.65 18.24 -6.89
C ALA A 184 -10.79 17.33 -6.37
N ALA A 185 -11.78 17.04 -7.21
CA ALA A 185 -12.87 16.14 -6.86
C ALA A 185 -12.39 14.69 -6.69
N VAL A 186 -11.52 14.19 -7.57
CA VAL A 186 -10.90 12.86 -7.43
C VAL A 186 -10.04 12.77 -6.18
N ARG A 187 -9.26 13.82 -5.87
CA ARG A 187 -8.45 13.86 -4.64
C ARG A 187 -9.32 13.76 -3.39
N ARG A 188 -10.43 14.51 -3.34
CA ARG A 188 -11.37 14.44 -2.22
C ARG A 188 -11.97 13.04 -2.08
N LEU A 189 -12.41 12.43 -3.18
CA LEU A 189 -12.97 11.07 -3.17
C LEU A 189 -11.93 10.04 -2.75
N PHE A 190 -10.67 10.18 -3.17
CA PHE A 190 -9.58 9.33 -2.71
C PHE A 190 -9.38 9.43 -1.19
N THR A 191 -9.40 10.63 -0.62
CA THR A 191 -9.36 10.83 0.84
C THR A 191 -10.53 10.14 1.54
N GLU A 192 -11.74 10.31 1.02
CA GLU A 192 -12.94 9.67 1.57
C GLU A 192 -12.84 8.13 1.52
N CYS A 193 -12.31 7.56 0.42
CA CYS A 193 -12.07 6.12 0.30
C CYS A 193 -10.99 5.62 1.26
N LEU A 194 -9.88 6.37 1.44
CA LEU A 194 -8.85 6.00 2.41
C LEU A 194 -9.35 6.04 3.85
N ASP A 195 -10.24 6.98 4.20
CA ASP A 195 -10.87 6.99 5.52
C ASP A 195 -11.69 5.70 5.73
N LEU A 196 -12.44 5.26 4.72
CA LEU A 196 -13.32 4.08 4.80
C LEU A 196 -12.56 2.75 5.00
N ILE A 197 -11.28 2.68 4.61
CA ILE A 197 -10.46 1.46 4.66
C ILE A 197 -9.45 1.42 5.78
N THR A 198 -9.54 2.41 6.67
CA THR A 198 -8.60 2.56 7.77
C THR A 198 -9.35 2.70 9.06
N GLN A 199 -8.68 2.34 10.15
CA GLN A 199 -9.27 2.44 11.47
C GLN A 199 -9.46 3.91 11.87
N PRO A 200 -10.56 4.23 12.57
CA PRO A 200 -11.56 3.28 13.10
C PRO A 200 -12.65 2.86 12.11
N LEU A 201 -12.84 3.59 11.00
CA LEU A 201 -14.05 3.50 10.19
C LEU A 201 -14.22 2.15 9.49
N ILE A 202 -13.14 1.44 9.16
CA ILE A 202 -13.24 0.08 8.62
C ILE A 202 -13.94 -0.88 9.60
N LEU A 203 -13.68 -0.75 10.90
CA LEU A 203 -14.33 -1.57 11.93
C LEU A 203 -15.81 -1.23 12.04
N ASP A 204 -16.16 0.06 11.95
CA ASP A 204 -17.57 0.47 11.95
C ASP A 204 -18.32 -0.07 10.70
N VAL A 205 -17.64 -0.18 9.55
CA VAL A 205 -18.21 -0.81 8.35
C VAL A 205 -18.40 -2.32 8.55
N GLU A 206 -17.39 -3.00 9.13
CA GLU A 206 -17.44 -4.42 9.48
C GLU A 206 -18.59 -4.73 10.45
N ASP A 207 -18.77 -3.91 11.48
CA ASP A 207 -19.83 -4.03 12.48
C ASP A 207 -21.22 -3.62 11.92
N GLY A 208 -21.27 -3.11 10.68
CA GLY A 208 -22.50 -2.70 10.02
C GLY A 208 -23.12 -1.43 10.61
N GLU A 209 -22.31 -0.56 11.22
CA GLU A 209 -22.78 0.66 11.85
C GLU A 209 -23.49 1.57 10.84
N PRO A 210 -24.73 2.02 11.11
CA PRO A 210 -25.55 2.72 10.12
C PRO A 210 -24.89 3.95 9.52
N ALA A 211 -24.16 4.73 10.33
CA ALA A 211 -23.47 5.93 9.88
C ALA A 211 -22.29 5.62 8.95
N ALA A 212 -21.54 4.55 9.23
CA ALA A 212 -20.43 4.11 8.40
C ALA A 212 -20.93 3.58 7.05
N LEU A 213 -22.01 2.78 7.07
CA LEU A 213 -22.66 2.31 5.84
C LEU A 213 -23.29 3.43 5.02
N GLU A 214 -23.87 4.46 5.66
CA GLU A 214 -24.36 5.66 4.96
C GLU A 214 -23.19 6.40 4.28
N ARG A 215 -22.06 6.55 4.96
CA ARG A 215 -20.86 7.18 4.40
C ARG A 215 -20.30 6.38 3.21
N LEU A 216 -20.24 5.06 3.32
CA LEU A 216 -19.82 4.17 2.23
C LEU A 216 -20.72 4.30 1.00
N ARG A 217 -22.05 4.29 1.19
CA ARG A 217 -23.04 4.48 0.12
C ARG A 217 -22.92 5.87 -0.52
N ALA A 218 -22.71 6.91 0.30
CA ALA A 218 -22.53 8.27 -0.20
C ALA A 218 -21.27 8.38 -1.07
N ALA A 219 -20.16 7.75 -0.66
CA ALA A 219 -18.91 7.71 -1.44
C ALA A 219 -19.10 6.97 -2.78
N ASP A 220 -19.73 5.79 -2.78
CA ASP A 220 -20.05 5.05 -4.02
C ASP A 220 -20.97 5.87 -4.95
N GLN A 221 -22.00 6.53 -4.40
CA GLN A 221 -22.87 7.40 -5.20
C GLN A 221 -22.13 8.59 -5.80
N ALA A 222 -21.24 9.24 -5.04
CA ALA A 222 -20.43 10.35 -5.52
C ALA A 222 -19.45 9.90 -6.62
N LEU A 223 -18.87 8.71 -6.50
CA LEU A 223 -18.02 8.11 -7.53
C LEU A 223 -18.79 7.79 -8.81
N ARG A 224 -20.02 7.26 -8.72
CA ARG A 224 -20.88 7.02 -9.91
C ARG A 224 -21.29 8.30 -10.61
N GLY A 225 -21.45 9.39 -9.85
CA GLY A 225 -21.74 10.71 -10.39
C GLY A 225 -20.53 11.42 -11.00
N GLN A 226 -19.31 10.91 -10.79
CA GLN A 226 -18.09 11.54 -11.26
C GLN A 226 -17.93 11.37 -12.78
N GLN A 227 -17.85 12.51 -13.48
CA GLN A 227 -17.64 12.56 -14.93
C GLN A 227 -16.18 12.90 -15.28
N GLU A 228 -15.45 13.53 -14.36
CA GLU A 228 -14.04 13.87 -14.55
C GLU A 228 -13.14 12.68 -14.21
N ALA A 229 -12.20 12.35 -15.09
CA ALA A 229 -11.25 11.24 -14.93
C ALA A 229 -11.95 9.90 -14.60
N PRO A 230 -12.82 9.38 -15.49
CA PRO A 230 -13.64 8.20 -15.25
C PRO A 230 -12.80 6.97 -14.86
N HIS A 231 -11.60 6.82 -15.43
CA HIS A 231 -10.70 5.71 -15.09
C HIS A 231 -10.30 5.67 -13.61
N ARG A 232 -10.10 6.84 -12.97
CA ARG A 232 -9.77 6.90 -11.54
C ARG A 232 -10.99 6.69 -10.67
N ALA A 233 -12.14 7.22 -11.10
CA ALA A 233 -13.40 6.97 -10.40
C ALA A 233 -13.74 5.47 -10.42
N ASP A 234 -13.56 4.79 -11.56
CA ASP A 234 -13.76 3.35 -11.68
C ASP A 234 -12.76 2.56 -10.83
N ALA A 235 -11.49 2.95 -10.79
CA ALA A 235 -10.50 2.33 -9.90
C ALA A 235 -10.91 2.43 -8.42
N LEU A 236 -11.38 3.60 -7.97
CA LEU A 236 -11.89 3.81 -6.61
C LEU A 236 -13.19 3.04 -6.35
N ARG A 237 -14.03 2.82 -7.36
CA ARG A 237 -15.25 2.01 -7.23
C ARG A 237 -14.93 0.53 -7.11
N THR A 238 -14.04 0.00 -7.95
CA THR A 238 -13.54 -1.37 -7.81
C THR A 238 -12.97 -1.59 -6.42
N PHE A 239 -12.23 -0.60 -5.91
CA PHE A 239 -11.72 -0.63 -4.55
C PHE A 239 -12.83 -0.69 -3.50
N ILE A 240 -13.86 0.17 -3.58
CA ILE A 240 -15.01 0.12 -2.67
C ILE A 240 -15.74 -1.22 -2.74
N SER A 241 -15.94 -1.76 -3.96
CA SER A 241 -16.62 -3.04 -4.16
C SER A 241 -15.87 -4.20 -3.50
N GLN A 242 -14.54 -4.24 -3.60
CA GLN A 242 -13.73 -5.28 -2.94
C GLN A 242 -13.92 -5.29 -1.42
N LEU A 243 -13.98 -4.11 -0.78
CA LEU A 243 -14.23 -4.04 0.67
C LEU A 243 -15.62 -4.54 1.05
N VAL A 244 -16.63 -4.21 0.23
CA VAL A 244 -18.00 -4.68 0.46
C VAL A 244 -18.05 -6.21 0.37
N GLU A 245 -17.40 -6.80 -0.64
CA GLU A 245 -17.33 -8.26 -0.80
C GLU A 245 -16.59 -8.92 0.37
N ASP A 246 -15.49 -8.33 0.84
CA ASP A 246 -14.67 -8.91 1.92
C ASP A 246 -15.38 -8.91 3.29
N TYR A 247 -16.24 -7.91 3.55
CA TYR A 247 -16.81 -7.69 4.89
C TYR A 247 -18.34 -7.80 5.00
N ILE A 248 -19.08 -7.53 3.93
CA ILE A 248 -20.56 -7.49 3.97
C ILE A 248 -21.16 -8.80 3.44
N ASP A 249 -20.43 -9.57 2.61
CA ASP A 249 -20.92 -10.83 2.03
C ASP A 249 -20.51 -12.10 2.81
N LEU A 250 -19.88 -11.98 3.98
CA LEU A 250 -19.77 -13.10 4.91
C LEU A 250 -21.11 -13.28 5.63
N PRO A 251 -21.84 -14.40 5.43
CA PRO A 251 -22.99 -14.68 6.28
C PRO A 251 -22.50 -14.78 7.72
N ALA A 252 -23.17 -14.07 8.62
CA ALA A 252 -22.98 -14.12 10.06
C ALA A 252 -23.04 -15.57 10.55
N ASN A 253 -21.91 -16.28 10.53
CA ASN A 253 -21.84 -17.65 10.95
C ASN A 253 -21.68 -17.68 12.47
N GLY A 254 -22.82 -17.80 13.15
CA GLY A 254 -22.97 -18.78 14.22
C GLY A 254 -22.74 -18.29 15.64
N THR A 255 -23.53 -17.33 16.11
CA THR A 255 -23.96 -17.34 17.52
C THR A 255 -25.42 -17.72 17.59
N ASP A 256 -25.69 -19.03 17.59
CA ASP A 256 -26.82 -19.58 18.33
C ASP A 256 -26.56 -21.05 18.68
N SER A 257 -25.95 -21.26 19.84
CA SER A 257 -26.04 -22.54 20.56
C SER A 257 -26.72 -22.27 21.90
N SER A 258 -28.04 -22.10 21.85
CA SER A 258 -28.92 -22.25 23.00
C SER A 258 -30.03 -23.25 22.65
N THR A 259 -29.68 -24.53 22.58
CA THR A 259 -30.67 -25.59 22.70
C THR A 259 -30.94 -25.88 24.17
N ALA A 260 -32.18 -25.56 24.53
CA ALA A 260 -32.82 -25.87 25.80
C ALA A 260 -32.68 -27.36 26.16
N ALA A 261 -32.23 -27.64 27.37
CA ALA A 261 -32.50 -28.91 28.05
C ALA A 261 -33.90 -28.81 28.68
N THR A 262 -34.79 -29.71 28.27
CA THR A 262 -36.07 -29.98 28.94
C THR A 262 -35.91 -31.33 29.64
N ASP A 263 -36.59 -31.44 30.79
CA ASP A 263 -36.66 -32.57 31.73
C ASP A 263 -36.61 -34.00 31.15
#